data_AF-R5BS71-F1
#
_entry.id   AF-R5BS71-F1
#
_cell.length_a   1.000
_cell.length_b   1.000
_cell.length_c   1.000
_cell.angle_alpha   90.00
_cell.angle_beta   90.00
_cell.angle_gamma   90.00
#
_symmetry.space_group_name_H-M   'P 1'
#
loop_
_entity.id
_entity.type
_entity.pdbx_description
1 polymer ?
#
loop_
_entity_poly.entity_id
_entity_poly.type
_entity_poly.pdbx_seq_one_letter_code
_entity_poly.pdbx_strand_id
1 'polypeptide(L)' 'MSEGQASTSMLQRRFRIGYSRAARLVDTMEEMKIIGPANGSKPRDILMTPEEVKTRYFS' A
#
# COMPACT_ATOMS: atom_id res chain seq x y z
N MET A 1 15.90 -3.20 -3.46
CA MET A 1 14.90 -4.27 -3.25
C MET A 1 13.54 -3.60 -3.14
N SER A 2 12.72 -3.68 -4.18
CA SER A 2 11.30 -3.37 -4.05
C SER A 2 10.72 -4.44 -3.13
N GLU A 3 10.31 -4.07 -1.92
CA GLU A 3 9.48 -4.92 -1.08
C GLU A 3 8.18 -5.13 -1.86
N GLY A 4 8.10 -6.20 -2.66
CA GLY A 4 7.06 -6.37 -3.71
C GLY A 4 5.63 -6.52 -3.19
N GLN A 5 5.42 -6.26 -1.90
CA GLN A 5 4.22 -6.60 -1.17
C GLN A 5 3.92 -5.52 -0.11
N ALA A 6 2.70 -4.99 -0.13
CA ALA A 6 2.18 -4.05 0.84
C ALA A 6 1.29 -4.78 1.85
N SER A 7 1.50 -4.53 3.15
CA SER A 7 0.65 -5.09 4.21
C SER A 7 0.37 -4.06 5.29
N THR A 8 -0.79 -4.20 5.95
CA THR A 8 -1.20 -3.35 7.07
C THR A 8 -0.14 -3.34 8.18
N SER A 9 0.41 -4.50 8.53
CA SER A 9 1.42 -4.62 9.59
C SER A 9 2.74 -3.92 9.24
N MET A 10 3.14 -3.92 7.96
CA MET A 10 4.29 -3.17 7.48
C MET A 10 4.09 -1.67 7.71
N LEU A 11 2.92 -1.14 7.33
CA LEU A 11 2.58 0.27 7.52
C LEU A 11 2.52 0.63 9.00
N GLN A 12 1.96 -0.24 9.85
CA GLN A 12 1.95 -0.03 11.30
C GLN A 12 3.36 0.19 11.86
N ARG A 13 4.33 -0.67 11.50
CA ARG A 13 5.71 -0.59 12.00
C ARG A 13 6.46 0.61 11.41
N ARG A 14 6.35 0.82 10.10
CA ARG A 14 7.11 1.85 9.38
C ARG A 14 6.67 3.26 9.75
N PHE A 15 5.36 3.48 9.90
CA PHE A 15 4.79 4.79 10.21
C PHE A 15 4.40 4.95 11.68
N ARG A 16 4.54 3.91 12.51
CA ARG A 16 4.18 3.89 13.94
C ARG A 16 2.72 4.30 14.17
N ILE A 17 1.82 3.66 13.42
CA ILE A 17 0.38 3.94 13.45
C ILE A 17 -0.42 2.71 13.90
N GLY A 18 -1.61 2.95 14.47
CA GLY A 18 -2.54 1.90 14.86
C GLY A 18 -3.15 1.16 13.65
N TYR A 19 -3.65 -0.06 13.89
CA TYR A 19 -4.19 -0.95 12.86
C TYR A 19 -5.24 -0.27 11.98
N SER A 20 -6.26 0.37 12.56
CA SER A 20 -7.36 0.99 11.79
C SER A 20 -6.91 2.13 10.87
N ARG A 21 -5.79 2.79 11.18
CA ARG A 21 -5.21 3.81 10.30
C ARG A 21 -4.41 3.16 9.17
N ALA A 22 -3.61 2.14 9.49
CA ALA A 22 -2.88 1.40 8.49
C ALA A 22 -3.81 0.66 7.51
N ALA A 23 -4.90 0.07 7.98
CA ALA A 23 -5.87 -0.63 7.15
C ALA A 23 -6.51 0.33 6.14
N ARG A 24 -6.98 1.51 6.61
CA ARG A 24 -7.50 2.54 5.72
C ARG A 24 -6.50 3.01 4.67
N LEU A 25 -5.21 3.15 5.04
CA LEU A 25 -4.18 3.51 4.05
C LEU A 25 -4.03 2.42 2.98
N VAL A 26 -4.05 1.15 3.37
CA VAL A 26 -4.00 0.03 2.41
C VAL A 26 -5.21 0.05 1.49
N ASP A 27 -6.42 0.26 2.02
CA ASP A 27 -7.63 0.29 1.21
C ASP A 27 -7.64 1.50 0.25
N THR A 28 -7.21 2.68 0.72
CA THR A 28 -7.03 3.85 -0.16
C THR A 28 -5.99 3.59 -1.25
N MET A 29 -4.88 2.91 -0.94
CA MET A 29 -3.87 2.53 -1.94
C MET A 29 -4.44 1.55 -3.00
N GLU A 30 -5.36 0.65 -2.62
CA GLU A 30 -6.06 -0.23 -3.56
C GLU A 30 -7.02 0.55 -4.46
N GLU A 31 -7.82 1.45 -3.88
CA GLU A 31 -8.73 2.34 -4.62
C GLU A 31 -7.97 3.17 -5.65
N MET A 32 -6.80 3.68 -5.26
CA MET A 32 -5.86 4.40 -6.13
C MET A 32 -5.07 3.48 -7.08
N LYS A 33 -5.33 2.17 -7.11
CA LYS A 33 -4.62 1.21 -7.98
C LYS A 33 -3.09 1.20 -7.80
N ILE A 34 -2.61 1.66 -6.65
CA ILE A 34 -1.18 1.60 -6.29
C ILE A 34 -0.81 0.16 -5.88
N ILE A 35 -1.75 -0.54 -5.25
CA ILE A 35 -1.63 -1.95 -4.85
C ILE A 35 -2.83 -2.76 -5.36
N GLY A 36 -2.64 -4.08 -5.44
CA GLY A 36 -3.63 -5.04 -5.89
C GLY A 36 -4.75 -5.30 -4.87
N PRO A 37 -5.78 -6.05 -5.31
CA PRO A 37 -6.90 -6.41 -4.46
C PRO A 37 -6.46 -7.28 -3.28
N ALA A 38 -7.30 -7.33 -2.26
CA ALA A 38 -7.06 -8.19 -1.10
C ALA A 38 -7.03 -9.66 -1.54
N ASN A 39 -6.02 -10.40 -1.10
CA ASN A 39 -5.90 -11.83 -1.33
C ASN A 39 -5.83 -12.59 0.01
N GLY A 40 -6.98 -12.61 0.71
CA GLY A 40 -7.08 -13.19 2.04
C GLY A 40 -6.14 -12.49 3.04
N SER A 41 -5.32 -13.27 3.74
CA SER A 41 -4.34 -12.76 4.71
C SER A 41 -2.99 -12.40 4.09
N LYS A 42 -2.79 -12.64 2.79
CA LYS A 42 -1.52 -12.36 2.13
C LYS A 42 -1.33 -10.85 1.92
N PRO A 43 -0.09 -10.36 1.95
CA PRO A 43 0.22 -9.01 1.51
C PRO A 43 -0.26 -8.77 0.06
N ARG A 44 -0.65 -7.53 -0.24
CA ARG A 44 -1.14 -7.13 -1.55
C ARG A 44 0.04 -6.80 -2.47
N ASP A 45 -0.05 -7.19 -3.72
CA ASP A 45 0.98 -6.91 -4.71
C ASP A 45 1.05 -5.41 -5.01
N ILE A 46 2.25 -4.87 -5.21
CA ILE A 46 2.43 -3.48 -5.63
C ILE A 46 2.27 -3.39 -7.15
N LEU A 47 1.40 -2.51 -7.62
CA LEU A 47 1.08 -2.36 -9.05
C LEU A 47 1.79 -1.17 -9.72
N MET A 48 2.20 -0.17 -8.95
CA MET A 48 2.87 1.04 -9.45
C MET A 48 4.22 1.25 -8.76
N THR A 49 5.21 1.65 -9.53
CA THR A 49 6.50 2.14 -9.04
C THR A 49 6.34 3.52 -8.38
N PRO A 50 7.27 3.91 -7.49
CA PRO A 50 7.26 5.25 -6.89
C PRO A 50 7.20 6.39 -7.92
N GLU A 51 7.88 6.24 -9.05
CA GLU A 51 7.90 7.21 -10.15
C GLU A 51 6.54 7.34 -10.84
N GLU A 52 5.84 6.23 -11.08
CA GLU A 52 4.48 6.23 -11.65
C GLU A 52 3.48 6.88 -10.68
N VAL A 53 3.57 6.56 -9.39
CA VAL A 53 2.72 7.17 -8.35
C VAL A 53 2.93 8.69 -8.32
N LYS A 54 4.19 9.14 -8.33
CA LYS A 54 4.53 10.56 -8.34
C LYS A 54 3.93 11.28 -9.55
N THR A 55 4.10 10.70 -10.74
CA THR A 55 3.60 11.26 -11.99
C THR A 55 2.07 11.33 -12.04
N ARG A 56 1.38 10.34 -11.49
CA ARG A 56 -0.08 10.21 -11.57
C ARG A 56 -0.84 11.05 -10.52
N TYR A 57 -0.28 11.18 -9.31
CA TYR A 57 -1.00 11.74 -8.16
C TYR A 57 -0.39 13.03 -7.58
N PHE A 58 0.83 13.39 -7.97
CA PHE A 58 1.57 14.53 -7.38
C PHE A 58 2.10 15.52 -8.44
N SER A 59 1.62 15.42 -9.69
CA SER A 59 1.87 16.38 -10.78
C SER A 59 0.68 17.29 -11.01
#